data_AF-A0A7C6UIV7-F1
#
_entry.id   AF-A0A7C6UIV7-F1
#
_cell.length_a   1.000
_cell.length_b   1.000
_cell.length_c   1.000
_cell.angle_alpha   90.00
_cell.angle_beta   90.00
_cell.angle_gamma   90.00
#
_symmetry.space_group_name_H-M   'P 1'
#
loop_
_entity.id
_entity.type
_entity.pdbx_description
1 polymer ?
#
loop_
_entity_poly.entity_id
_entity_poly.type
_entity_poly.pdbx_seq_one_letter_code
_entity_poly.pdbx_strand_id
1 'polypeptide(L)'
;MELIFLGTSSALPTNKRNHSAIALKAFGEVMLFDCGEGTQRQMVRLKLSPMKINQIFITHLHGDHFLGLPGLIQSMAFRGRKDPLHIYGPEG
;
A
#
# COMPACT_ATOMS: atom_id res chain seq x y z
N MET A 1 5.31 -11.38 13.90
CA MET A 1 4.26 -11.04 12.92
C MET A 1 3.56 -9.79 13.41
N GLU A 2 3.38 -8.77 12.56
CA GLU A 2 2.81 -7.47 12.94
C GLU A 2 1.90 -6.96 11.81
N LEU A 3 0.70 -6.46 12.15
CA LEU A 3 -0.21 -5.78 11.23
C LEU A 3 -0.19 -4.27 11.49
N ILE A 4 -0.02 -3.49 10.43
CA ILE A 4 0.01 -2.03 10.48
C ILE A 4 -1.09 -1.49 9.58
N PHE A 5 -2.09 -0.87 10.18
CA PHE A 5 -3.18 -0.23 9.46
C PHE A 5 -2.72 1.14 8.94
N LEU A 6 -2.52 1.24 7.63
CA LEU A 6 -2.20 2.50 6.95
C LEU A 6 -3.47 3.30 6.66
N GLY A 7 -4.58 2.60 6.40
CA GLY A 7 -5.90 3.20 6.35
C GLY A 7 -7.01 2.18 6.55
N THR A 8 -8.18 2.68 6.93
CA THR A 8 -9.31 1.86 7.41
C THR A 8 -10.67 2.42 6.98
N SER A 9 -10.70 3.55 6.27
CA SER A 9 -11.93 4.14 5.74
C SER A 9 -12.39 3.38 4.49
N SER A 10 -13.71 3.33 4.30
CA SER A 10 -14.37 2.74 3.13
C SER A 10 -14.91 3.85 2.23
N ALA A 11 -14.76 3.67 0.92
CA ALA A 11 -15.19 4.52 -0.20
C ALA A 11 -14.63 5.95 -0.21
N LEU A 12 -14.79 6.69 0.89
CA LEU A 12 -14.32 8.06 1.06
C LEU A 12 -13.33 8.14 2.21
N PRO A 13 -12.24 8.90 2.08
CA PRO A 13 -11.34 9.13 3.20
C PRO A 13 -11.97 10.15 4.14
N THR A 14 -11.51 10.16 5.38
CA THR A 14 -11.88 11.18 6.37
C THR A 14 -10.64 11.89 6.86
N ASN A 15 -10.84 13.00 7.58
CA ASN A 15 -9.74 13.71 8.25
C ASN A 15 -8.92 12.82 9.20
N LYS A 16 -9.51 11.72 9.71
CA LYS A 16 -8.87 10.80 10.67
C LYS A 16 -8.45 9.46 10.07
N ARG A 17 -9.04 9.04 8.94
CA ARG A 17 -8.87 7.68 8.40
C ARG A 17 -8.66 7.75 6.88
N ASN A 18 -7.54 7.19 6.42
CA ASN A 18 -7.26 7.02 4.99
C ASN A 18 -8.03 5.82 4.42
N HIS A 19 -8.09 5.72 3.09
CA HIS A 19 -8.57 4.55 2.34
C HIS A 19 -7.86 3.23 2.72
N SER A 20 -8.42 2.09 2.32
CA SER A 20 -7.92 0.76 2.67
C SER A 20 -6.44 0.58 2.29
N ALA A 21 -5.63 0.24 3.29
CA ALA A 21 -4.26 -0.25 3.12
C ALA A 21 -3.76 -0.84 4.44
N ILE A 22 -3.22 -2.06 4.39
CA ILE A 22 -2.67 -2.76 5.55
C ILE A 22 -1.30 -3.32 5.18
N ALA A 23 -0.28 -3.00 5.97
CA ALA A 23 1.04 -3.62 5.85
C ALA A 23 1.19 -4.78 6.85
N LEU A 24 1.50 -5.97 6.34
CA LEU A 24 1.84 -7.14 7.14
C LEU A 24 3.35 -7.32 7.14
N LYS A 25 3.95 -7.29 8.34
CA LYS A 25 5.34 -7.71 8.54
C LYS A 25 5.37 -9.14 9.06
N ALA A 26 5.79 -10.07 8.22
CA ALA A 26 5.89 -11.48 8.56
C ALA A 26 7.01 -12.14 7.74
N PHE A 27 7.63 -13.19 8.29
CA PHE A 27 8.62 -14.00 7.57
C PHE A 27 9.81 -13.22 6.97
N GLY A 28 10.20 -12.09 7.57
CA GLY A 28 11.28 -11.24 7.06
C GLY A 28 10.85 -10.30 5.92
N GLU A 29 9.57 -10.33 5.52
CA GLU A 29 9.04 -9.53 4.42
C GLU A 29 8.02 -8.48 4.90
N VAL A 30 7.77 -7.49 4.04
CA VAL A 30 6.63 -6.58 4.16
C VAL A 30 5.71 -6.77 2.96
N MET A 31 4.49 -7.22 3.24
CA MET A 31 3.42 -7.37 2.26
C MET A 31 2.40 -6.25 2.45
N LEU A 32 1.87 -5.72 1.36
CA LEU A 32 0.82 -4.70 1.39
C LEU A 32 -0.49 -5.30 0.89
N PHE A 33 -1.56 -5.14 1.66
CA PHE A 33 -2.93 -5.52 1.29
C PHE A 33 -3.74 -4.25 1.06
N ASP A 34 -4.24 -4.10 -0.17
CA ASP A 34 -4.78 -2.90 -0.77
C ASP A 34 -3.82 -1.70 -0.78
N CYS A 35 -4.08 -0.77 -1.68
CA CYS A 35 -3.32 0.45 -1.83
C CYS A 35 -4.25 1.60 -2.26
N GLY A 36 -5.19 1.98 -1.40
CA GLY A 36 -6.04 3.15 -1.61
C GLY A 36 -5.25 4.46 -1.73
N GLU A 37 -5.89 5.49 -2.29
CA GLU A 37 -5.25 6.81 -2.44
C GLU A 37 -4.68 7.31 -1.10
N GLY A 38 -3.48 7.89 -1.12
CA GLY A 38 -2.80 8.41 0.06
C GLY A 38 -1.98 7.39 0.85
N THR A 39 -1.98 6.11 0.47
CA THR A 39 -1.22 5.04 1.16
C THR A 39 0.25 5.39 1.36
N GLN A 40 0.94 5.91 0.33
CA GLN A 40 2.34 6.34 0.44
C GLN A 40 2.56 7.46 1.49
N ARG A 41 1.57 8.34 1.71
CA ARG A 41 1.63 9.39 2.73
C ARG A 41 1.49 8.81 4.13
N GLN A 42 0.64 7.80 4.29
CA GLN A 42 0.48 7.06 5.55
C GLN A 42 1.76 6.30 5.91
N MET A 43 2.45 5.72 4.93
CA MET A 43 3.76 5.09 5.11
C MET A 43 4.81 6.08 5.64
N VAL A 44 4.89 7.28 5.07
CA VAL A 44 5.79 8.34 5.55
C VAL A 44 5.48 8.72 7.00
N ARG A 45 4.20 8.91 7.34
CA ARG A 45 3.76 9.24 8.71
C ARG A 45 4.18 8.18 9.73
N LEU A 46 4.06 6.90 9.37
CA LEU A 46 4.41 5.77 10.24
C LEU A 46 5.89 5.34 10.12
N LYS A 47 6.72 6.09 9.37
CA LYS A 47 8.14 5.76 9.11
C LYS A 47 8.33 4.35 8.52
N LEU A 48 7.35 3.86 7.75
CA LEU A 48 7.43 2.63 7.00
C LEU A 48 8.01 2.94 5.62
N SER A 49 9.17 2.38 5.28
CA SER A 49 9.75 2.59 3.95
C SER A 49 8.99 1.77 2.90
N PRO A 50 8.49 2.40 1.82
CA PRO A 50 7.85 1.67 0.73
C PRO A 50 8.81 0.71 0.03
N MET A 51 10.13 0.96 0.11
CA MET A 51 11.15 0.10 -0.49
C MET A 51 11.20 -1.30 0.12
N LYS A 52 10.68 -1.49 1.35
CA LYS A 52 10.60 -2.79 2.03
C LYS A 52 9.46 -3.67 1.52
N ILE A 53 8.55 -3.13 0.71
CA ILE A 53 7.39 -3.84 0.20
C ILE A 53 7.79 -4.59 -1.05
N ASN A 54 7.57 -5.90 -1.05
CA ASN A 54 7.94 -6.78 -2.15
C ASN A 54 6.72 -7.33 -2.87
N GLN A 55 5.58 -7.38 -2.17
CA GLN A 55 4.33 -7.95 -2.64
C GLN A 55 3.18 -7.02 -2.29
N ILE A 56 2.29 -6.78 -3.24
CA ILE A 56 1.06 -6.02 -3.08
C ILE A 56 -0.11 -6.90 -3.51
N PHE A 57 -1.13 -7.01 -2.67
CA PHE A 57 -2.35 -7.77 -2.92
C PHE A 57 -3.53 -6.80 -2.99
N ILE A 58 -4.20 -6.71 -4.13
CA ILE A 58 -5.39 -5.89 -4.34
C ILE A 58 -6.60 -6.80 -4.22
N THR A 59 -7.49 -6.50 -3.27
CA THR A 59 -8.66 -7.34 -3.01
C THR A 59 -9.71 -7.24 -4.12
N HIS A 60 -9.98 -6.03 -4.61
CA HIS A 60 -10.95 -5.74 -5.68
C HIS A 60 -10.68 -4.35 -6.29
N LEU A 61 -11.33 -4.03 -7.41
CA LEU A 61 -11.08 -2.82 -8.22
C LEU A 61 -11.99 -1.62 -7.86
N HIS A 62 -12.34 -1.45 -6.58
CA HIS A 62 -12.89 -0.17 -6.13
C HIS A 62 -11.78 0.83 -5.85
N GLY A 63 -12.00 2.11 -6.18
CA GLY A 63 -10.93 3.10 -6.19
C GLY A 63 -10.22 3.29 -4.84
N ASP A 64 -10.95 3.12 -3.74
CA ASP A 64 -10.42 3.17 -2.38
C ASP A 64 -9.52 1.99 -2.00
N HIS A 65 -9.36 1.01 -2.88
CA HIS A 65 -8.48 -0.15 -2.68
C HIS A 65 -7.26 -0.15 -3.60
N PHE A 66 -7.21 0.64 -4.69
CA PHE A 66 -6.07 0.58 -5.62
C PHE A 66 -5.58 1.91 -6.21
N LEU A 67 -6.31 3.03 -6.09
CA LEU A 67 -5.90 4.29 -6.74
C LEU A 67 -4.62 4.92 -6.17
N GLY A 68 -4.13 4.45 -5.02
CA GLY A 68 -2.82 4.84 -4.49
C GLY A 68 -1.65 4.11 -5.16
N LEU A 69 -1.91 3.03 -5.89
CA LEU A 69 -0.88 2.14 -6.46
C LEU A 69 0.04 2.85 -7.46
N PRO A 70 -0.45 3.61 -8.47
CA PRO A 70 0.43 4.30 -9.41
C PRO A 70 1.37 5.28 -8.71
N GLY A 71 0.85 6.04 -7.75
CA GLY A 71 1.63 7.00 -6.98
C GLY A 71 2.68 6.33 -6.08
N LEU A 72 2.35 5.20 -5.47
CA LEU A 72 3.30 4.42 -4.68
C LEU A 72 4.44 3.87 -5.55
N ILE A 73 4.12 3.29 -6.71
CA ILE A 73 5.11 2.75 -7.66
C ILE A 73 6.04 3.86 -8.15
N GLN A 74 5.49 5.01 -8.56
CA GLN A 74 6.30 6.16 -8.99
C GLN A 74 7.24 6.64 -7.87
N SER A 75 6.76 6.66 -6.64
CA SER A 75 7.55 6.96 -5.44
C SER A 75 8.65 5.94 -5.13
N MET A 76 8.47 4.67 -5.50
CA MET A 76 9.52 3.65 -5.40
C MET A 76 10.56 3.83 -6.53
N ALA A 77 10.09 4.12 -7.75
CA ALA A 77 10.96 4.38 -8.90
C ALA A 77 11.88 5.59 -8.67
N PHE A 78 11.34 6.70 -8.15
CA PHE A 78 12.14 7.89 -7.79
C PHE A 78 13.14 7.63 -6.66
N ARG A 79 12.90 6.62 -5.82
CA ARG A 79 13.85 6.15 -4.79
C ARG A 79 14.85 5.13 -5.33
N GLY A 80 14.85 4.88 -6.65
CA GLY A 80 15.81 4.02 -7.31
C GLY A 80 15.57 2.53 -7.10
N ARG A 81 14.32 2.10 -6.85
CA ARG A 81 14.00 0.67 -6.71
C ARG A 81 14.50 -0.13 -7.92
N LYS A 82 15.20 -1.23 -7.65
CA LYS A 82 15.67 -2.22 -8.64
C LYS A 82 15.04 -3.58 -8.43
N ASP A 83 14.72 -3.92 -7.19
CA ASP A 83 14.09 -5.19 -6.87
C ASP A 83 12.69 -5.29 -7.50
N PRO A 84 12.30 -6.49 -7.97
CA PRO A 84 10.96 -6.71 -8.51
C PRO A 84 9.89 -6.36 -7.46
N LEU A 85 8.75 -5.88 -7.95
CA LEU A 85 7.54 -5.66 -7.15
C LEU A 85 6.45 -6.56 -7.74
N HIS A 86 5.99 -7.51 -6.94
CA HIS A 86 4.92 -8.42 -7.35
C HIS A 86 3.58 -7.84 -6.94
N ILE A 87 2.64 -7.77 -7.88
CA ILE A 87 1.30 -7.24 -7.65
C ILE A 87 0.30 -8.33 -8.04
N TYR A 88 -0.56 -8.68 -7.10
CA TYR A 88 -1.60 -9.69 -7.24
C TYR A 88 -2.95 -9.01 -7.11
N GLY A 89 -3.90 -9.32 -7.98
CA GLY A 89 -5.22 -8.73 -7.96
C GLY A 89 -6.19 -9.41 -8.92
N PRO A 90 -7.46 -9.00 -8.94
CA PRO A 90 -8.42 -9.43 -9.95
C PRO A 90 -8.04 -8.92 -11.34
N GLU A 91 -8.66 -9.49 -12.37
CA GLU A 91 -8.56 -8.99 -13.75
C GLU A 91 -9.19 -7.59 -13.89
N GLY A 92 -8.45 -6.64 -14.47
CA GLY A 92 -8.91 -5.29 -14.83
C GLY A 92 -7.90 -4.18 -14.58
#